data_AF-A0A525VMS9-F1
#
_entry.id   AF-A0A525VMS9-F1
#
_cell.length_a   1.000
_cell.length_b   1.000
_cell.length_c   1.000
_cell.angle_alpha   90.00
_cell.angle_beta   90.00
_cell.angle_gamma   90.00
#
_symmetry.space_group_name_H-M   'P 1'
#
loop_
_entity.id
_entity.type
_entity.pdbx_description
1 polymer ?
#
loop_
_entity_poly.entity_id
_entity_poly.type
_entity_poly.pdbx_seq_one_letter_code
_entity_poly.pdbx_strand_id
1 'polypeptide(L)' 'MKFTPPVADLTSPAVQGKLDARLFKSVHDGKKNTAMGAWREALTDDEIWDVLAYVRTLAPEAAGGIGSGLR' A
#
# COMPACT_ATOMS: atom_id res chain seq x y z
N MET A 1 0.06 -3.95 21.43
CA MET A 1 -0.24 -5.19 20.67
C MET A 1 0.93 -5.50 19.74
N LYS A 2 1.35 -6.76 19.61
CA LYS A 2 2.45 -7.18 18.72
C LYS A 2 1.88 -8.13 17.65
N PHE A 3 2.07 -7.79 16.38
CA PHE A 3 1.69 -8.64 15.25
C PHE A 3 2.90 -9.45 14.78
N THR A 4 2.68 -10.72 14.44
CA THR A 4 3.70 -11.60 13.85
C THR A 4 3.13 -12.23 12.58
N PRO A 5 3.65 -11.90 11.38
CA PRO A 5 4.66 -10.87 11.13
C PRO A 5 4.17 -9.45 11.51
N PRO A 6 5.08 -8.49 11.71
CA PRO A 6 4.71 -7.11 11.97
C PRO A 6 3.85 -6.55 10.83
N VAL A 7 2.98 -5.60 11.16
CA VAL A 7 2.19 -4.88 10.15
C VAL A 7 3.13 -4.16 9.19
N ALA A 8 2.74 -4.10 7.92
CA ALA A 8 3.54 -3.44 6.90
C ALA A 8 3.54 -1.92 7.12
N ASP A 9 4.71 -1.30 6.97
CA ASP A 9 4.80 0.15 6.85
C ASP A 9 4.42 0.56 5.42
N LEU A 10 3.25 1.19 5.28
CA LEU A 10 2.71 1.60 4.00
C LEU A 10 3.48 2.78 3.37
N THR A 11 4.26 3.53 4.16
CA THR A 11 5.12 4.61 3.64
C THR A 11 6.45 4.07 3.09
N SER A 12 6.83 2.85 3.44
CA SER A 12 8.15 2.32 3.07
C SER A 12 8.32 2.19 1.54
N PRO A 13 9.53 2.45 0.99
CA PRO A 13 9.82 2.23 -0.42
C PRO A 13 9.56 0.79 -0.86
N ALA A 14 9.73 -0.18 0.05
CA ALA A 14 9.46 -1.59 -0.22
C ALA A 14 7.96 -1.89 -0.42
N VAL A 15 7.05 -1.16 0.22
CA VAL A 15 5.61 -1.27 -0.04
C VAL A 15 5.22 -0.43 -1.25
N GLN A 16 5.72 0.80 -1.34
CA GLN A 16 5.43 1.71 -2.45
C GLN A 16 5.97 1.21 -3.80
N GLY A 17 7.04 0.42 -3.82
CA GLY A 17 7.55 -0.23 -5.02
C GLY A 17 6.78 -1.49 -5.47
N LYS A 18 5.77 -1.95 -4.72
CA LYS A 18 5.00 -3.15 -5.11
C LYS A 18 4.09 -2.84 -6.29
N LEU A 19 3.86 -3.84 -7.13
CA LEU A 19 2.81 -3.78 -8.15
C LEU A 19 1.44 -3.64 -7.50
N ASP A 20 0.58 -2.78 -8.07
CA ASP A 20 -0.78 -2.59 -7.57
C ASP A 20 -1.56 -3.90 -7.50
N ALA A 21 -1.46 -4.76 -8.51
CA ALA A 21 -2.11 -6.07 -8.50
C ALA A 21 -1.71 -6.94 -7.27
N ARG A 22 -0.46 -6.81 -6.78
CA ARG A 22 -0.02 -7.52 -5.56
C ARG A 22 -0.59 -6.88 -4.29
N LEU A 23 -0.72 -5.56 -4.26
CA LEU A 23 -1.36 -4.85 -3.15
C LEU A 23 -2.86 -5.15 -3.13
N PHE A 24 -3.54 -5.05 -4.26
CA PHE A 24 -4.95 -5.35 -4.45
C PHE A 24 -5.26 -6.75 -3.92
N LYS A 25 -4.53 -7.76 -4.40
CA LYS A 25 -4.70 -9.13 -3.94
C LYS A 25 -4.51 -9.29 -2.43
N SER A 26 -3.58 -8.54 -1.84
CA SER A 26 -3.34 -8.59 -0.39
C SER A 26 -4.48 -7.98 0.43
N VAL A 27 -5.15 -6.95 -0.09
CA VAL A 27 -6.33 -6.34 0.55
C VAL A 27 -7.57 -7.19 0.30
N HIS A 28 -7.82 -7.57 -0.95
CA HIS A 28 -8.96 -8.36 -1.38
C HIS A 28 -8.99 -9.75 -0.72
N ASP A 29 -7.89 -10.52 -0.81
CA ASP A 29 -7.85 -11.89 -0.29
C ASP A 29 -7.28 -12.03 1.11
N GLY A 30 -6.68 -10.97 1.64
CA GLY A 30 -5.87 -11.06 2.85
C GLY A 30 -4.55 -11.80 2.63
N LYS A 31 -3.88 -12.12 3.74
CA LYS A 31 -2.64 -12.91 3.75
C LYS A 31 -2.67 -13.99 4.82
N LYS A 32 -2.58 -15.24 4.37
CA LYS A 32 -2.45 -16.42 5.25
C LYS A 32 -1.31 -16.23 6.24
N ASN A 33 -1.53 -16.69 7.49
CA ASN A 33 -0.56 -16.62 8.59
C ASN A 33 -0.13 -15.19 8.97
N THR A 34 -1.02 -14.20 8.76
CA THR A 34 -0.82 -12.82 9.19
C THR A 34 -2.11 -12.26 9.77
N ALA A 35 -2.05 -11.07 10.38
CA ALA A 35 -3.25 -10.35 10.82
C ALA A 35 -4.04 -9.67 9.68
N MET A 36 -3.58 -9.74 8.43
CA MET A 36 -4.27 -9.15 7.28
C MET A 36 -5.41 -10.06 6.81
N GLY A 37 -6.63 -9.77 7.27
CA GLY A 37 -7.85 -10.41 6.80
C GLY A 37 -8.20 -10.07 5.35
N ALA A 38 -9.16 -10.81 4.79
CA ALA A 38 -9.72 -10.51 3.48
C ALA A 38 -10.76 -9.40 3.59
N TRP A 39 -10.61 -8.35 2.78
CA TRP A 39 -11.53 -7.21 2.80
C TRP A 39 -12.60 -7.26 1.72
N ARG A 40 -12.54 -8.22 0.79
CA ARG A 40 -13.58 -8.43 -0.24
C ARG A 40 -14.98 -8.75 0.33
N GLU A 41 -15.06 -9.11 1.61
CA GLU A 41 -16.33 -9.36 2.30
C GLU A 41 -16.97 -8.06 2.83
N ALA A 42 -16.22 -6.96 2.85
CA ALA A 42 -16.64 -5.66 3.37
C ALA A 42 -16.57 -4.53 2.32
N LEU A 43 -15.72 -4.67 1.30
CA LEU A 43 -15.49 -3.69 0.24
C LEU A 43 -15.67 -4.34 -1.14
N THR A 44 -16.21 -3.56 -2.07
CA THR A 44 -16.22 -3.88 -3.50
C THR A 44 -14.81 -3.75 -4.12
N ASP A 45 -14.62 -4.30 -5.31
CA ASP A 45 -13.34 -4.20 -6.03
C ASP A 45 -12.95 -2.74 -6.30
N ASP A 46 -13.91 -1.90 -6.71
CA ASP A 46 -13.68 -0.48 -6.96
C ASP A 46 -13.26 0.27 -5.68
N GLU A 47 -13.89 -0.02 -4.54
CA GLU A 47 -13.49 0.56 -3.25
C GLU A 47 -12.09 0.10 -2.80
N ILE A 48 -11.70 -1.15 -3.12
CA ILE A 48 -10.33 -1.61 -2.86
C ILE A 48 -9.34 -0.85 -3.75
N TRP A 49 -9.68 -0.55 -5.00
CA TRP A 49 -8.86 0.31 -5.86
C TRP A 49 -8.73 1.73 -5.31
N ASP A 50 -9.80 2.31 -4.76
CA ASP A 50 -9.76 3.62 -4.10
C ASP A 50 -8.87 3.60 -2.85
N VAL A 51 -8.95 2.55 -2.03
CA VAL A 51 -8.03 2.35 -0.90
C VAL A 51 -6.58 2.28 -1.38
N LEU A 52 -6.31 1.56 -2.47
CA LEU A 52 -4.97 1.50 -3.06
C LEU A 52 -4.50 2.88 -3.52
N ALA A 53 -5.37 3.66 -4.18
CA ALA A 53 -5.06 5.02 -4.60
C ALA A 53 -4.68 5.89 -3.38
N TYR A 54 -5.42 5.79 -2.27
CA TYR A 54 -5.05 6.47 -1.01
C TYR A 54 -3.72 5.95 -0.44
N VAL A 55 -3.45 4.64 -0.46
CA VAL A 55 -2.15 4.10 -0.03
C VAL A 55 -1.01 4.67 -0.85
N ARG A 56 -1.19 4.97 -2.15
CA ARG A 56 -0.17 5.62 -2.97
C ARG A 56 0.13 7.05 -2.56
N THR A 57 -0.84 7.77 -2.01
CA THR A 57 -0.60 9.14 -1.51
C THR A 57 0.25 9.15 -0.23
N LEU A 58 0.45 8.00 0.42
CA LEU A 58 1.31 7.87 1.60
C LEU A 58 2.81 7.70 1.24
N ALA A 59 3.16 7.67 -0.05
CA ALA A 59 4.55 7.62 -0.45
C ALA A 59 5.29 8.86 0.07
N PRO A 60 6.49 8.71 0.67
CA PRO A 60 7.32 9.82 1.07
C PRO A 60 7.55 10.73 -0.13
N GLU A 61 7.50 12.04 0.09
CA GLU A 61 7.86 13.02 -0.92
C GLU A 61 9.21 12.62 -1.50
N ALA A 62 9.26 12.43 -2.82
CA ALA A 62 10.45 11.90 -3.48
C ALA A 62 11.64 12.78 -3.09
N ALA A 63 12.56 12.23 -2.30
CA ALA A 63 13.75 12.93 -1.85
C ALA A 63 14.64 13.23 -3.07
N GLY A 64 14.43 14.39 -3.68
CA GLY A 64 15.31 15.03 -4.65
C GLY A 64 15.14 14.57 -6.11
N GLY A 65 14.64 15.47 -6.95
CA GLY A 65 14.68 15.26 -8.41
C GLY A 65 14.08 16.36 -9.27
N ILE A 66 14.48 17.63 -9.08
CA ILE A 66 15.03 18.48 -10.16
C ILE A 66 15.55 19.78 -9.54
N GLY A 67 16.87 19.99 -9.62
CA GLY A 67 17.40 21.34 -9.59
C GLY A 67 16.84 22.09 -10.79
N SER A 68 15.91 23.01 -10.55
CA SER A 68 15.61 24.07 -11.51
C SER A 68 16.74 25.08 -11.43
N GLY A 69 17.84 24.76 -12.13
CA GLY A 69 18.68 25.80 -12.69
C GLY A 69 17.82 26.62 -13.65
N LEU A 70 17.98 27.95 -13.57
CA LEU A 70 17.54 28.94 -14.54
C LEU A 70 16.02 29.10 -14.74
N ARG A 71 15.42 29.97 -13.92
CA ARG A 71 14.50 31.02 -14.37
C ARG A 71 14.74 32.29 -13.58
#